data_AF-A0AAV1FJI5-F1
#
_entry.id   AF-A0AAV1FJI5-F1
#
_cell.length_a   1.000
_cell.length_b   1.000
_cell.length_c   1.000
_cell.angle_alpha   90.00
_cell.angle_beta   90.00
_cell.angle_gamma   90.00
#
_symmetry.space_group_name_H-M   'P 1'
#
loop_
_entity.id
_entity.type
_entity.pdbx_description
1 polymer ?
#
loop_
_entity_poly.entity_id
_entity_poly.type
_entity_poly.pdbx_seq_one_letter_code
_entity_poly.pdbx_strand_id
1 'polypeptide(L)'
;MRLVQVAKLGNTALVETLLEAGADPNVRDPVLNLTVTHDAARDGFRDTVRVLLDHDADPDLTDERGNLPLHLAAREGHLQVVQLLIQHTTDPRAVNGQGYSAGELALHHGKIDIFNFIQEYLSSH
;
A
#
# COMPACT_ATOMS: atom_id res chain seq x y z
N MET A 1 19.57 -1.09 -12.06
CA MET A 1 18.13 -0.76 -12.10
C MET A 1 17.66 -0.54 -10.67
N ARG A 2 16.76 0.42 -10.40
CA ARG A 2 16.20 0.64 -9.04
C ARG A 2 14.94 -0.20 -8.86
N LEU A 3 14.77 -0.85 -7.71
CA LEU A 3 13.61 -1.68 -7.33
C LEU A 3 12.27 -1.01 -7.68
N VAL A 4 12.16 0.30 -7.42
CA VAL A 4 11.00 1.15 -7.72
C VAL A 4 10.60 1.16 -9.20
N GLN A 5 11.55 1.05 -10.14
CA GLN A 5 11.23 1.08 -11.58
C GLN A 5 10.57 -0.23 -12.04
N VAL A 6 10.87 -1.33 -11.35
CA VAL A 6 10.54 -2.69 -11.78
C VAL A 6 9.14 -3.11 -11.32
N ALA A 7 8.74 -2.63 -10.15
CA ALA A 7 7.42 -2.87 -9.60
C ALA A 7 6.28 -2.28 -10.42
N LYS A 8 6.54 -1.19 -11.17
CA LYS A 8 5.55 -0.54 -12.05
C LYS A 8 4.97 -1.44 -13.14
N LEU A 9 5.55 -2.62 -13.36
CA LEU A 9 5.09 -3.60 -14.34
C LEU A 9 4.40 -4.83 -13.70
N GLY A 10 4.23 -4.85 -12.38
CA GLY A 10 3.62 -6.00 -11.67
C GLY A 10 4.47 -7.28 -11.74
N ASN A 11 5.76 -7.17 -12.03
CA ASN A 11 6.66 -8.32 -12.12
C ASN A 11 7.10 -8.78 -10.73
N THR A 12 6.20 -9.47 -10.03
CA THR A 12 6.44 -10.00 -8.67
C THR A 12 7.72 -10.83 -8.59
N ALA A 13 7.97 -11.71 -9.56
CA ALA A 13 9.15 -12.59 -9.55
C ALA A 13 10.46 -11.79 -9.58
N LEU A 14 10.51 -10.70 -10.36
CA LEU A 14 11.69 -9.85 -10.41
C LEU A 14 11.83 -8.98 -9.15
N VAL A 15 10.70 -8.55 -8.55
CA VAL A 15 10.72 -7.88 -7.24
C VAL A 15 11.31 -8.81 -6.18
N GLU A 16 10.81 -10.05 -6.09
CA GLU A 16 11.31 -11.08 -5.17
C GLU A 16 12.81 -11.35 -5.37
N THR A 17 13.24 -11.59 -6.61
CA THR A 17 14.66 -11.83 -6.94
C THR A 17 15.57 -10.68 -6.47
N LEU A 18 15.12 -9.43 -6.60
CA LEU A 18 15.90 -8.27 -6.19
C LEU A 18 15.95 -8.14 -4.66
N LEU A 19 14.85 -8.43 -3.96
CA LEU A 19 14.80 -8.43 -2.49
C LEU A 19 15.69 -9.54 -1.91
N GLU A 20 15.66 -10.74 -2.50
CA GLU A 20 16.57 -11.85 -2.17
C GLU A 20 18.05 -11.48 -2.38
N ALA A 21 18.34 -10.62 -3.37
CA ALA A 21 19.68 -10.08 -3.62
C ALA A 21 20.08 -8.94 -2.66
N GLY A 22 19.25 -8.63 -1.66
CA GLY A 22 19.50 -7.59 -0.66
C GLY A 22 19.10 -6.18 -1.08
N ALA A 23 18.21 -6.03 -2.07
CA ALA A 23 17.63 -4.72 -2.35
C ALA A 23 16.80 -4.25 -1.16
N ASP A 24 16.93 -2.96 -0.81
CA ASP A 24 16.11 -2.35 0.23
C ASP A 24 14.64 -2.24 -0.24
N PRO A 25 13.68 -2.86 0.46
CA PRO A 25 12.25 -2.79 0.12
C PRO A 25 11.65 -1.39 0.26
N ASN A 26 12.30 -0.52 1.06
CA ASN A 26 11.78 0.78 1.48
C ASN A 26 12.35 1.95 0.66
N VAL A 27 13.03 1.65 -0.46
CA VAL A 27 13.53 2.68 -1.37
C VAL A 27 12.38 3.56 -1.85
N ARG A 28 12.57 4.87 -1.68
CA ARG A 28 11.62 5.88 -2.11
C ARG A 28 12.04 6.52 -3.43
N ASP A 29 11.07 6.77 -4.29
CA ASP A 29 11.29 7.62 -5.45
C ASP A 29 11.52 9.07 -4.99
N PRO A 30 12.44 9.81 -5.64
CA PRO A 30 12.81 11.15 -5.18
C PRO A 30 11.80 12.24 -5.53
N VAL A 31 10.77 11.95 -6.33
CA VAL A 31 9.80 12.95 -6.80
C VAL A 31 8.56 12.93 -5.93
N LEU A 32 7.92 11.76 -5.79
CA LEU A 32 6.64 11.61 -5.08
C LEU A 32 6.79 10.95 -3.71
N ASN A 33 8.02 10.59 -3.34
CA ASN A 33 8.34 9.89 -2.10
C ASN A 33 7.60 8.53 -1.96
N LEU A 34 7.27 7.90 -3.09
CA LEU A 34 6.58 6.60 -3.15
C LEU A 34 7.57 5.45 -2.95
N THR A 35 7.14 4.44 -2.21
CA THR A 35 7.81 3.13 -2.18
C THR A 35 7.21 2.20 -3.23
N VAL A 36 7.87 1.06 -3.42
CA VAL A 36 7.33 -0.04 -4.24
C VAL A 36 5.96 -0.51 -3.72
N THR A 37 5.76 -0.51 -2.40
CA THR A 37 4.48 -0.87 -1.76
C THR A 37 3.37 0.10 -2.14
N HIS A 38 3.67 1.40 -2.29
CA HIS A 38 2.67 2.38 -2.75
C HIS A 38 2.21 2.10 -4.18
N ASP A 39 3.14 1.90 -5.11
CA ASP A 39 2.82 1.60 -6.51
C ASP A 39 2.06 0.27 -6.62
N ALA A 40 2.53 -0.79 -5.96
CA ALA A 40 1.85 -2.08 -5.94
C ALA A 40 0.45 -2.01 -5.31
N ALA A 41 0.27 -1.17 -4.28
CA ALA A 41 -1.01 -0.98 -3.63
C ALA A 41 -2.01 -0.20 -4.49
N ARG A 42 -1.54 0.87 -5.14
CA ARG A 42 -2.32 1.67 -6.09
C ARG A 42 -2.77 0.83 -7.29
N ASP A 43 -1.91 -0.05 -7.79
CA ASP A 43 -2.15 -0.80 -9.02
C ASP A 43 -2.79 -2.19 -8.75
N GLY A 44 -3.01 -2.54 -7.48
CA GLY A 44 -3.74 -3.75 -7.08
C GLY A 44 -2.92 -5.05 -7.10
N PHE A 45 -1.60 -4.96 -7.12
CA PHE A 45 -0.70 -6.11 -7.19
C PHE A 45 -0.52 -6.78 -5.81
N ARG A 46 -1.57 -7.47 -5.35
CA ARG A 46 -1.61 -8.16 -4.05
C ARG A 46 -0.39 -9.04 -3.79
N ASP A 47 0.03 -9.84 -4.77
CA ASP A 47 1.17 -10.74 -4.57
C ASP A 47 2.49 -9.98 -4.45
N THR A 48 2.66 -8.87 -5.18
CA THR A 48 3.81 -7.99 -5.00
C THR A 48 3.78 -7.32 -3.61
N VAL A 49 2.62 -6.85 -3.14
CA VAL A 49 2.49 -6.30 -1.78
C VAL A 49 2.86 -7.33 -0.72
N ARG A 50 2.40 -8.58 -0.87
CA ARG A 50 2.76 -9.67 0.04
C ARG A 50 4.26 -9.91 0.07
N VAL A 51 4.89 -10.09 -1.08
CA VAL A 51 6.35 -10.31 -1.18
C VAL A 51 7.13 -9.16 -0.53
N LEU A 52 6.69 -7.91 -0.72
CA LEU A 52 7.34 -6.77 -0.06
C LEU A 52 7.23 -6.86 1.47
N LEU A 53 6.05 -7.13 2.00
CA LEU A 53 5.82 -7.26 3.45
C LEU A 53 6.59 -8.44 4.05
N ASP A 54 6.68 -9.57 3.33
CA ASP A 54 7.46 -10.74 3.72
C ASP A 54 8.97 -10.44 3.78
N HIS A 55 9.42 -9.38 3.11
CA HIS A 55 10.80 -8.88 3.09
C HIS A 55 10.96 -7.55 3.85
N ASP A 56 10.18 -7.34 4.93
CA ASP A 56 10.30 -6.19 5.84
C ASP A 56 10.05 -4.81 5.20
N ALA A 57 9.23 -4.76 4.13
CA ALA A 57 8.72 -3.47 3.67
C ALA A 57 7.84 -2.83 4.75
N ASP A 58 8.08 -1.56 5.02
CA ASP A 58 7.34 -0.77 6.00
C ASP A 58 6.02 -0.25 5.37
N PRO A 59 4.85 -0.75 5.82
CA PRO A 59 3.55 -0.33 5.30
C PRO A 59 3.11 1.04 5.82
N ASP A 60 3.82 1.62 6.80
CA ASP A 60 3.49 2.89 7.43
C ASP A 60 4.25 4.09 6.80
N LEU A 61 5.09 3.83 5.78
CA LEU A 61 5.74 4.90 5.02
C LEU A 61 4.71 5.70 4.22
N THR A 62 4.82 7.02 4.26
CA THR A 62 3.91 7.92 3.54
C THR A 62 4.53 8.50 2.26
N ASP A 63 3.72 8.71 1.23
CA ASP A 63 4.06 9.50 0.05
C ASP A 63 4.12 11.02 0.36
N GLU A 64 4.39 11.85 -0.65
CA GLU A 64 4.44 13.32 -0.53
C GLU A 64 3.12 13.96 -0.03
N ARG A 65 2.00 13.25 -0.16
CA ARG A 65 0.66 13.71 0.25
C ARG A 65 0.23 13.10 1.59
N GLY A 66 1.13 12.39 2.27
CA GLY A 66 0.83 11.70 3.51
C GLY A 66 0.02 10.41 3.33
N ASN A 67 -0.13 9.89 2.11
CA ASN A 67 -0.83 8.63 1.90
C ASN A 67 0.07 7.47 2.30
N LEU A 68 -0.45 6.60 3.16
CA LEU A 68 0.01 5.22 3.27
C LEU A 68 -0.33 4.42 1.99
N PRO A 69 0.36 3.31 1.70
CA PRO A 69 -0.09 2.32 0.72
C PRO A 69 -1.56 1.91 0.90
N LEU A 70 -2.03 1.79 2.16
CA LEU A 70 -3.42 1.47 2.49
C LEU A 70 -4.41 2.51 1.92
N HIS A 71 -4.06 3.80 1.95
CA HIS A 71 -4.88 4.88 1.38
C HIS A 71 -5.02 4.73 -0.14
N LEU A 72 -3.93 4.40 -0.83
CA LEU A 72 -3.93 4.22 -2.28
C LEU A 72 -4.75 3.00 -2.70
N ALA A 73 -4.58 1.86 -2.03
CA ALA A 73 -5.38 0.66 -2.30
C ALA A 73 -6.89 0.91 -2.08
N ALA A 74 -7.24 1.63 -1.02
CA ALA A 74 -8.61 1.95 -0.69
C ALA A 74 -9.26 2.91 -1.70
N ARG A 75 -8.53 3.95 -2.12
CA ARG A 75 -8.96 4.91 -3.15
C ARG A 75 -9.25 4.22 -4.49
N GLU A 76 -8.36 3.31 -4.91
CA GLU A 76 -8.46 2.66 -6.23
C GLU A 76 -9.45 1.49 -6.26
N GLY A 77 -9.78 0.91 -5.11
CA GLY A 77 -10.78 -0.16 -5.02
C GLY A 77 -10.20 -1.56 -4.92
N HIS A 78 -8.97 -1.71 -4.43
CA HIS A 78 -8.29 -3.01 -4.35
C HIS A 78 -8.52 -3.71 -3.02
N LEU A 79 -9.72 -4.28 -2.83
CA LEU A 79 -10.15 -4.91 -1.57
C LEU A 79 -9.14 -5.94 -1.03
N GLN A 80 -8.60 -6.81 -1.87
CA GLN A 80 -7.66 -7.85 -1.40
C GLN A 80 -6.31 -7.27 -0.94
N VAL A 81 -5.92 -6.11 -1.49
CA VAL A 81 -4.73 -5.39 -1.04
C VAL A 81 -5.02 -4.66 0.27
N VAL A 82 -6.21 -4.06 0.41
CA VAL A 82 -6.66 -3.44 1.67
C VAL A 82 -6.67 -4.45 2.80
N GLN A 83 -7.24 -5.65 2.56
CA GLN A 83 -7.26 -6.75 3.52
C GLN A 83 -5.87 -7.15 4.00
N LEU A 84 -4.87 -7.12 3.11
CA LEU A 84 -3.51 -7.46 3.46
C LEU A 84 -2.82 -6.31 4.22
N LEU A 85 -2.84 -5.10 3.68
CA LEU A 85 -2.15 -3.96 4.28
C LEU A 85 -2.71 -3.61 5.65
N ILE A 86 -4.04 -3.70 5.85
CA ILE A 86 -4.65 -3.30 7.11
C ILE A 86 -4.17 -4.14 8.31
N GLN A 87 -3.78 -5.39 8.05
CA GLN A 87 -3.24 -6.30 9.07
C GLN A 87 -1.81 -5.95 9.49
N HIS A 88 -1.09 -5.23 8.63
CA HIS A 88 0.31 -4.85 8.85
C HIS A 88 0.49 -3.35 9.16
N THR A 89 -0.57 -2.53 8.99
CA THR A 89 -0.55 -1.09 9.27
C THR A 89 -0.70 -0.85 10.76
N THR A 90 0.18 -0.04 11.36
CA THR A 90 0.16 0.21 12.81
C THR A 90 -1.10 0.97 13.25
N ASP A 91 -1.51 1.97 12.47
CA ASP A 91 -2.74 2.73 12.71
C ASP A 91 -3.60 2.82 11.43
N PRO A 92 -4.55 1.90 11.22
CA PRO A 92 -5.47 1.96 10.10
C PRO A 92 -6.41 3.17 10.09
N ARG A 93 -6.48 3.94 11.19
CA ARG A 93 -7.26 5.19 11.30
C ARG A 93 -6.44 6.43 10.95
N ALA A 94 -5.14 6.28 10.67
CA ALA A 94 -4.29 7.37 10.26
C ALA A 94 -4.90 8.12 9.06
N VAL A 95 -4.83 9.44 9.09
CA VAL A 95 -5.30 10.30 8.01
C VAL A 95 -4.12 10.81 7.17
N ASN A 96 -4.33 10.91 5.87
CA ASN A 96 -3.35 11.51 4.97
C ASN A 96 -3.24 13.04 5.17
N GLY A 97 -2.38 13.70 4.39
CA GLY A 97 -2.18 15.15 4.46
C GLY A 97 -3.40 15.98 4.03
N GLN A 98 -4.45 15.35 3.48
CA GLN A 98 -5.73 15.98 3.16
C GLN A 98 -6.78 15.77 4.27
N GLY A 99 -6.43 15.06 5.34
CA GLY A 99 -7.33 14.77 6.47
C GLY A 99 -8.29 13.61 6.25
N TYR A 100 -8.04 12.74 5.26
CA TYR A 100 -8.85 11.55 5.01
C TYR A 100 -8.13 10.28 5.46
N SER A 101 -8.83 9.42 6.19
CA SER A 101 -8.45 8.02 6.40
C SER A 101 -8.60 7.21 5.11
N ALA A 102 -8.01 6.01 5.07
CA ALA A 102 -8.19 5.09 3.94
C ALA A 102 -9.67 4.73 3.70
N GLY A 103 -10.45 4.54 4.77
CA GLY A 103 -11.89 4.30 4.68
C GLY A 103 -12.64 5.48 4.06
N GLU A 104 -12.36 6.70 4.52
CA GLU A 104 -13.02 7.91 3.98
C GLU A 104 -12.65 8.17 2.52
N LEU A 105 -11.39 7.90 2.12
CA LEU A 105 -11.00 7.93 0.70
C LEU A 105 -11.78 6.91 -0.13
N ALA A 106 -11.92 5.67 0.35
CA ALA A 106 -12.73 4.67 -0.31
C ALA A 106 -14.17 5.16 -0.51
N LEU A 107 -14.79 5.72 0.53
CA LEU A 107 -16.14 6.26 0.46
C LEU A 107 -16.25 7.43 -0.53
N HIS A 108 -15.31 8.39 -0.49
CA HIS A 108 -15.25 9.54 -1.40
C HIS A 108 -15.15 9.11 -2.87
N HIS A 109 -14.51 7.97 -3.15
CA HIS A 109 -14.37 7.40 -4.49
C HIS A 109 -15.40 6.31 -4.82
N GLY A 110 -16.45 6.15 -4.01
CA GLY A 110 -17.55 5.22 -4.26
C GLY A 110 -17.20 3.74 -4.03
N LYS A 111 -16.09 3.43 -3.35
CA LYS A 111 -15.64 2.07 -3.02
C LYS A 111 -16.32 1.57 -1.73
N ILE A 112 -17.64 1.47 -1.78
CA ILE A 112 -18.49 1.19 -0.59
C ILE A 112 -18.10 -0.12 0.11
N ASP A 113 -17.80 -1.17 -0.65
CA ASP A 113 -17.41 -2.47 -0.08
C ASP A 113 -16.12 -2.38 0.74
N ILE A 114 -15.17 -1.56 0.30
CA ILE A 114 -13.92 -1.33 1.02
C ILE A 114 -14.16 -0.49 2.27
N PHE A 115 -14.96 0.56 2.17
CA PHE A 115 -15.32 1.36 3.33
C PHE A 115 -15.96 0.47 4.41
N ASN A 116 -16.95 -0.35 4.03
CA ASN A 116 -17.63 -1.26 4.95
C ASN A 116 -16.65 -2.26 5.58
N PHE A 117 -15.78 -2.86 4.76
CA PHE A 117 -14.75 -3.78 5.26
C PHE A 117 -13.83 -3.10 6.30
N ILE A 118 -13.35 -1.89 6.02
CA ILE A 118 -12.48 -1.15 6.94
C ILE A 118 -13.24 -0.84 8.24
N GLN A 119 -14.49 -0.39 8.17
CA GLN A 119 -15.31 -0.12 9.37
C GLN A 119 -15.53 -1.38 10.21
N GLU A 120 -15.80 -2.52 9.57
CA GLU A 120 -15.98 -3.81 10.25
C GLU A 120 -14.67 -4.27 10.92
N TYR A 121 -13.55 -4.17 10.22
CA TYR A 121 -12.23 -4.49 10.77
C TYR A 121 -11.91 -3.63 12.00
N LEU A 122 -12.13 -2.33 11.89
CA LEU A 122 -11.90 -1.34 12.96
C LEU A 122 -12.84 -1.48 14.17
N SER A 123 -13.98 -2.15 14.01
CA SER A 123 -14.94 -2.40 15.09
C SER A 123 -14.68 -3.71 15.82
N SER A 124 -13.86 -4.59 15.23
CA SER A 124 -13.55 -5.92 15.75
C SER A 124 -12.17 -6.01 16.42
N HIS A 125 -11.37 -4.95 16.36
CA HIS A 125 -10.01 -4.84 16.92
C HIS A 125 -9.83 -3.48 17.62
#